data_AF-A0A3N4L1N0-F1
#
_entry.id   AF-A0A3N4L1N0-F1
#
_cell.length_a   1.000
_cell.length_b   1.000
_cell.length_c   1.000
_cell.angle_alpha   90.00
_cell.angle_beta   90.00
_cell.angle_gamma   90.00
#
_symmetry.space_group_name_H-M   'P 1'
#
loop_
_entity.id
_entity.type
_entity.pdbx_description
1 polymer ?
#
loop_
_entity_poly.entity_id
_entity_poly.type
_entity_poly.pdbx_seq_one_letter_code
_entity_poly.pdbx_strand_id
1 'polypeptide(L)'
;MSSTETQTRSSAFDELYAKTLSFRPPLLHPPKPHTPSLADPISSLRVHPALEAALHILNYDLPSAHFLVRKMQSLPAAEGMFLHGVLHRIEGDYDNARAWYKDVSDTEVMEKVWGKGEGVKGGKAEKFISEVQDLDQRLRKGEKGEGVEKEQTRLENESKRELKGIVDYCLNTMGRGVWQDARGAYVESSEKIKKMGQDQTTGPGGMRKF
;
A
#
# COMPACT_ATOMS: atom_id res chain seq x y z
N MET A 1 15.16 5.31 27.08
CA MET A 1 14.31 6.27 26.36
C MET A 1 13.37 6.88 27.39
N SER A 2 13.31 8.21 27.47
CA SER A 2 12.46 8.91 28.45
C SER A 2 10.99 8.82 28.03
N SER A 3 10.06 8.69 28.98
CA SER A 3 8.61 8.64 28.71
C SER A 3 8.11 9.81 27.84
N THR A 4 8.77 10.97 27.94
CA THR A 4 8.47 12.17 27.15
C THR A 4 8.79 12.01 25.66
N GLU A 5 9.90 11.33 25.31
CA GLU A 5 10.29 11.14 23.90
C GLU A 5 9.36 10.17 23.17
N THR A 6 8.88 9.13 23.87
CA THR A 6 7.91 8.18 23.33
C THR A 6 6.57 8.86 23.07
N GLN A 7 6.15 9.78 23.96
CA GLN A 7 4.87 10.48 23.83
C GLN A 7 4.88 11.51 22.68
N THR A 8 5.95 12.29 22.52
CA THR A 8 6.10 13.25 21.40
C THR A 8 6.18 12.56 20.03
N ARG A 9 6.70 11.34 19.96
CA ARG A 9 6.74 10.58 18.69
C ARG A 9 5.43 9.92 18.34
N SER A 10 4.69 9.44 19.35
CA SER A 10 3.32 8.97 19.15
C SER A 10 2.46 10.08 18.54
N SER A 11 2.58 11.32 19.03
CA SER A 11 1.84 12.46 18.47
C SER A 11 2.28 12.80 17.04
N ALA A 12 3.57 12.70 16.72
CA ALA A 12 4.05 12.96 15.35
C ALA A 12 3.50 11.95 14.32
N PHE A 13 3.42 10.65 14.68
CA PHE A 13 2.77 9.66 13.82
C PHE A 13 1.29 10.00 13.63
N ASP A 14 0.56 10.30 14.70
CA ASP A 14 -0.87 10.57 14.65
C ASP A 14 -1.18 11.82 13.80
N GLU A 15 -0.36 12.86 13.90
CA GLU A 15 -0.46 14.08 13.08
C GLU A 15 -0.21 13.79 11.59
N LEU A 16 0.85 13.06 11.25
CA LEU A 16 1.16 12.70 9.86
C LEU A 16 0.12 11.75 9.27
N TYR A 17 -0.37 10.80 10.06
CA TYR A 17 -1.44 9.89 9.64
C TYR A 17 -2.75 10.63 9.42
N ALA A 18 -3.15 11.52 10.34
CA ALA A 18 -4.32 12.36 10.17
C ALA A 18 -4.20 13.28 8.94
N LYS A 19 -3.02 13.86 8.71
CA LYS A 19 -2.73 14.69 7.54
C LYS A 19 -2.87 13.90 6.25
N THR A 20 -2.24 12.73 6.15
CA THR A 20 -2.31 11.89 4.94
C THR A 20 -3.72 11.36 4.67
N LEU A 21 -4.50 11.06 5.72
CA LEU A 21 -5.92 10.73 5.59
C LEU A 21 -6.80 11.90 5.11
N SER A 22 -6.35 13.15 5.20
CA SER A 22 -7.11 14.29 4.69
C SER A 22 -7.04 14.44 3.18
N PHE A 23 -6.08 13.77 2.52
CA PHE A 23 -5.94 13.81 1.07
C PHE A 23 -6.99 12.97 0.35
N ARG A 24 -7.07 13.17 -0.97
CA ARG A 24 -7.88 12.32 -1.84
C ARG A 24 -7.30 10.90 -1.80
N PRO A 25 -8.11 9.86 -1.52
CA PRO A 25 -7.58 8.52 -1.37
C PRO A 25 -6.85 8.00 -2.60
N PRO A 26 -5.77 7.24 -2.41
CA PRO A 26 -5.09 6.58 -3.51
C PRO A 26 -5.96 5.57 -4.25
N LEU A 27 -6.13 5.72 -5.56
CA LEU A 27 -6.95 4.79 -6.35
C LEU A 27 -6.35 4.45 -7.72
N LEU A 28 -5.95 5.46 -8.50
CA LEU A 28 -5.51 5.32 -9.89
C LEU A 28 -4.26 6.17 -10.15
N HIS A 29 -3.39 5.76 -11.09
CA HIS A 29 -2.21 6.48 -11.56
C HIS A 29 -2.47 7.30 -12.85
N PRO A 30 -1.75 8.41 -13.12
CA PRO A 30 -0.75 9.07 -12.28
C PRO A 30 -1.33 10.18 -11.41
N PRO A 31 -1.02 10.13 -10.12
CA PRO A 31 -0.73 11.35 -9.41
C PRO A 31 0.65 11.32 -8.76
N LYS A 32 1.22 12.51 -8.66
CA LYS A 32 2.44 12.81 -7.90
C LYS A 32 2.13 12.76 -6.41
N PRO A 33 3.15 12.70 -5.53
CA PRO A 33 2.93 12.84 -4.11
C PRO A 33 2.07 14.08 -3.82
N HIS A 34 1.05 13.94 -2.98
CA HIS A 34 0.18 15.05 -2.57
C HIS A 34 1.00 16.17 -1.94
N THR A 35 1.97 15.81 -1.13
CA THR A 35 2.93 16.75 -0.55
C THR A 35 4.32 16.10 -0.53
N PRO A 36 5.19 16.41 -1.50
CA PRO A 36 6.54 15.84 -1.57
C PRO A 36 7.38 16.07 -0.31
N SER A 37 7.18 17.20 0.37
CA SER A 37 7.89 17.52 1.63
C SER A 37 7.48 16.65 2.82
N LEU A 38 6.49 15.76 2.69
CA LEU A 38 6.16 14.77 3.73
C LEU A 38 7.05 13.52 3.68
N ALA A 39 7.82 13.30 2.61
CA ALA A 39 8.67 12.11 2.51
C ALA A 39 9.70 12.01 3.66
N ASP A 40 10.43 13.11 3.93
CA ASP A 40 11.43 13.13 5.02
C ASP A 40 10.79 13.02 6.41
N PRO A 41 9.71 13.76 6.75
CA PRO A 41 8.98 13.56 8.00
C PRO A 41 8.46 12.13 8.20
N ILE A 42 7.89 11.51 7.16
CA ILE A 42 7.40 10.12 7.22
C ILE A 42 8.56 9.17 7.53
N SER A 43 9.67 9.28 6.78
CA SER A 43 10.86 8.44 6.99
C SER A 43 11.49 8.65 8.38
N SER A 44 11.42 9.88 8.90
CA SER A 44 11.98 10.25 10.21
C SER A 44 11.22 9.66 11.39
N LEU A 45 9.99 9.14 11.17
CA LEU A 45 9.23 8.44 12.21
C LEU A 45 9.94 7.17 12.71
N ARG A 46 10.70 6.50 11.82
CA ARG A 46 11.38 5.22 12.11
C ARG A 46 10.45 4.17 12.71
N VAL A 47 9.22 4.11 12.19
CA VAL A 47 8.24 3.07 12.53
C VAL A 47 8.54 1.80 11.75
N HIS A 48 7.71 0.76 11.92
CA HIS A 48 7.80 -0.44 11.10
C HIS A 48 7.76 -0.08 9.60
N PRO A 49 8.59 -0.70 8.73
CA PRO A 49 8.62 -0.39 7.29
C PRO A 49 7.26 -0.51 6.59
N ALA A 50 6.38 -1.39 7.05
CA ALA A 50 5.01 -1.49 6.53
C ALA A 50 4.14 -0.27 6.89
N LEU A 51 4.27 0.28 8.10
CA LEU A 51 3.58 1.52 8.49
C LEU A 51 4.11 2.71 7.69
N GLU A 52 5.44 2.79 7.52
CA GLU A 52 6.07 3.82 6.70
C GLU A 52 5.59 3.74 5.24
N ALA A 53 5.58 2.54 4.65
CA ALA A 53 5.08 2.31 3.29
C ALA A 53 3.60 2.71 3.15
N ALA A 54 2.75 2.38 4.13
CA ALA A 54 1.35 2.77 4.11
C ALA A 54 1.16 4.31 4.13
N LEU A 55 1.96 5.04 4.91
CA LEU A 55 1.95 6.51 4.93
C LEU A 55 2.42 7.11 3.60
N HIS A 56 3.46 6.53 2.98
CA HIS A 56 3.88 6.93 1.64
C HIS A 56 2.80 6.67 0.59
N ILE A 57 2.11 5.51 0.63
CA ILE A 57 0.99 5.23 -0.27
C ILE A 57 -0.14 6.25 -0.07
N LEU A 58 -0.54 6.55 1.18
CA LEU A 58 -1.56 7.57 1.47
C LEU A 58 -1.17 8.98 0.96
N ASN A 59 0.13 9.28 0.86
CA ASN A 59 0.63 10.51 0.25
C ASN A 59 0.80 10.40 -1.28
N TYR A 60 0.45 9.29 -1.94
CA TYR A 60 0.79 8.97 -3.34
C TYR A 60 2.29 8.99 -3.66
N ASP A 61 3.14 8.83 -2.64
CA ASP A 61 4.58 8.67 -2.80
C ASP A 61 4.93 7.20 -3.08
N LEU A 62 4.46 6.71 -4.23
CA LEU A 62 4.63 5.32 -4.64
C LEU A 62 6.11 4.91 -4.78
N PRO A 63 7.06 5.75 -5.25
CA PRO A 63 8.47 5.37 -5.29
C PRO A 63 9.04 5.02 -3.90
N SER A 64 8.76 5.83 -2.87
CA SER A 64 9.21 5.55 -1.49
C SER A 64 8.54 4.30 -0.93
N ALA A 65 7.24 4.13 -1.16
CA ALA A 65 6.53 2.91 -0.76
C ALA A 65 7.11 1.66 -1.44
N HIS A 66 7.35 1.72 -2.75
CA HIS A 66 7.92 0.63 -3.53
C HIS A 66 9.32 0.24 -3.03
N PHE A 67 10.15 1.22 -2.62
CA PHE A 67 11.47 0.98 -2.03
C PHE A 67 11.42 0.16 -0.74
N LEU A 68 10.36 0.31 0.05
CA LEU A 68 10.16 -0.42 1.30
C LEU A 68 9.57 -1.81 1.04
N VAL A 69 8.46 -1.92 0.30
CA VAL A 69 7.75 -3.20 0.11
C VAL A 69 8.53 -4.21 -0.73
N ARG A 70 9.45 -3.77 -1.59
CA ARG A 70 10.40 -4.67 -2.28
C ARG A 70 11.34 -5.41 -1.33
N LYS A 71 11.41 -5.04 -0.06
CA LYS A 71 12.20 -5.74 0.96
C LYS A 71 11.36 -6.70 1.80
N MET A 72 10.04 -6.73 1.57
CA MET A 72 9.05 -7.51 2.32
C MET A 72 8.20 -8.32 1.35
N GLN A 73 8.83 -9.25 0.63
CA GLN A 73 8.24 -9.95 -0.52
C GLN A 73 7.89 -11.42 -0.23
N SER A 74 8.07 -11.88 1.00
CA SER A 74 7.77 -13.25 1.38
C SER A 74 7.34 -13.34 2.84
N LEU A 75 6.59 -14.40 3.17
CA LEU A 75 6.22 -14.70 4.55
C LEU A 75 7.48 -14.85 5.41
N PRO A 76 7.47 -14.38 6.68
CA PRO A 76 6.29 -13.93 7.42
C PRO A 76 5.86 -12.46 7.20
N ALA A 77 6.48 -11.69 6.29
CA ALA A 77 6.18 -10.25 6.08
C ALA A 77 4.88 -9.99 5.28
N ALA A 78 3.78 -10.57 5.73
CA ALA A 78 2.49 -10.56 5.03
C ALA A 78 1.93 -9.14 4.83
N GLU A 79 2.13 -8.23 5.79
CA GLU A 79 1.73 -6.82 5.68
C GLU A 79 2.46 -6.08 4.55
N GLY A 80 3.74 -6.39 4.33
CA GLY A 80 4.52 -5.82 3.23
C GLY A 80 4.07 -6.36 1.88
N MET A 81 3.82 -7.66 1.81
CA MET A 81 3.24 -8.32 0.62
C MET A 81 1.85 -7.77 0.29
N PHE A 82 1.00 -7.56 1.30
CA PHE A 82 -0.33 -6.94 1.15
C PHE A 82 -0.20 -5.53 0.56
N LEU A 83 0.67 -4.68 1.14
CA LEU A 83 0.90 -3.32 0.65
C LEU A 83 1.50 -3.29 -0.76
N HIS A 84 2.26 -4.31 -1.15
CA HIS A 84 2.76 -4.47 -2.52
C HIS A 84 1.60 -4.65 -3.51
N GLY A 85 0.61 -5.48 -3.15
CA GLY A 85 -0.61 -5.62 -3.94
C GLY A 85 -1.41 -4.32 -4.05
N VAL A 86 -1.54 -3.58 -2.94
CA VAL A 86 -2.21 -2.26 -2.92
C VAL A 86 -1.49 -1.28 -3.85
N LEU A 87 -0.16 -1.26 -3.81
CA LEU A 87 0.67 -0.40 -4.63
C LEU A 87 0.45 -0.68 -6.13
N HIS A 88 0.53 -1.94 -6.55
CA HIS A 88 0.32 -2.30 -7.95
C HIS A 88 -1.13 -2.05 -8.43
N ARG A 89 -2.12 -2.21 -7.54
CA ARG A 89 -3.52 -1.83 -7.84
C ARG A 89 -3.61 -0.34 -8.20
N ILE A 90 -2.94 0.53 -7.44
CA ILE A 90 -2.94 1.98 -7.70
C ILE A 90 -2.18 2.31 -8.99
N GLU A 91 -1.09 1.61 -9.29
CA GLU A 91 -0.29 1.78 -10.53
C GLU A 91 -1.03 1.31 -11.80
N GLY A 92 -2.09 0.52 -11.64
CA GLY A 92 -2.84 -0.08 -12.75
C GLY A 92 -2.29 -1.44 -13.21
N ASP A 93 -1.39 -2.04 -12.44
CA ASP A 93 -0.89 -3.41 -12.66
C ASP A 93 -1.77 -4.42 -11.90
N TYR A 94 -2.99 -4.60 -12.41
CA TYR A 94 -4.03 -5.37 -11.73
C TYR A 94 -3.72 -6.86 -11.63
N ASP A 95 -2.98 -7.43 -12.59
CA ASP A 95 -2.62 -8.85 -12.57
C ASP A 95 -1.62 -9.13 -11.45
N ASN A 96 -0.60 -8.28 -11.28
CA ASN A 96 0.32 -8.39 -10.14
C ASN A 96 -0.39 -8.08 -8.81
N ALA A 97 -1.31 -7.12 -8.78
CA ALA A 97 -2.10 -6.85 -7.58
C ALA A 97 -2.87 -8.11 -7.11
N ARG A 98 -3.52 -8.83 -8.04
CA ARG A 98 -4.22 -10.09 -7.74
C ARG A 98 -3.27 -11.18 -7.27
N ALA A 99 -2.08 -11.30 -7.87
CA ALA A 99 -1.08 -12.27 -7.45
C ALA A 99 -0.66 -12.04 -5.99
N TRP A 100 -0.34 -10.80 -5.63
CA TRP A 100 0.00 -10.45 -4.24
C TRP A 100 -1.16 -10.71 -3.27
N TYR A 101 -2.39 -10.32 -3.63
CA TYR A 101 -3.56 -10.55 -2.75
C TYR A 101 -3.81 -12.04 -2.53
N LYS A 102 -3.59 -12.86 -3.57
CA LYS A 102 -3.68 -14.30 -3.47
C LYS A 102 -2.61 -14.87 -2.54
N ASP A 103 -1.37 -14.40 -2.63
CA ASP A 103 -0.26 -14.89 -1.78
C ASP A 103 -0.49 -14.59 -0.29
N VAL A 104 -1.30 -13.59 0.04
CA VAL A 104 -1.68 -13.26 1.42
C VAL A 104 -3.14 -13.59 1.75
N SER A 105 -3.87 -14.34 0.92
CA SER A 105 -5.33 -14.54 1.07
C SER A 105 -5.73 -15.15 2.41
N ASP A 106 -4.86 -16.01 2.96
CA ASP A 106 -5.10 -16.80 4.17
C ASP A 106 -4.36 -16.24 5.40
N THR A 107 -3.91 -14.98 5.32
CA THR A 107 -3.16 -14.32 6.40
C THR A 107 -4.07 -13.48 7.31
N GLU A 108 -3.64 -13.24 8.54
CA GLU A 108 -4.39 -12.41 9.50
C GLU A 108 -4.61 -10.98 9.00
N VAL A 109 -3.64 -10.43 8.26
CA VAL A 109 -3.77 -9.09 7.68
C VAL A 109 -4.91 -9.02 6.67
N MET A 110 -5.04 -10.02 5.79
CA MET A 110 -6.13 -10.07 4.83
C MET A 110 -7.49 -10.23 5.52
N GLU A 111 -7.58 -11.14 6.49
CA GLU A 111 -8.80 -11.32 7.29
C GLU A 111 -9.19 -10.03 8.03
N LYS A 112 -8.21 -9.31 8.60
CA LYS A 112 -8.47 -8.08 9.33
C LYS A 112 -8.96 -6.95 8.42
N VAL A 113 -8.42 -6.83 7.21
CA VAL A 113 -8.71 -5.73 6.29
C VAL A 113 -9.97 -5.97 5.47
N TRP A 114 -10.18 -7.20 4.99
CA TRP A 114 -11.28 -7.53 4.06
C TRP A 114 -12.37 -8.41 4.67
N GLY A 115 -12.07 -9.07 5.79
CA GLY A 115 -12.94 -10.05 6.43
C GLY A 115 -12.51 -11.49 6.13
N LYS A 116 -12.91 -12.40 7.01
CA LYS A 116 -12.58 -13.82 6.90
C LYS A 116 -13.15 -14.42 5.62
N GLY A 117 -12.29 -15.05 4.82
CA GLY A 117 -12.67 -15.66 3.55
C GLY A 117 -12.96 -14.65 2.42
N GLU A 118 -12.67 -13.36 2.61
CA GLU A 118 -12.93 -12.31 1.60
C GLU A 118 -11.70 -11.96 0.75
N GLY A 119 -10.54 -12.52 1.11
CA GLY A 119 -9.29 -12.41 0.34
C GLY A 119 -9.09 -13.49 -0.72
N VAL A 120 -9.95 -14.50 -0.74
CA VAL A 120 -9.87 -15.61 -1.72
C VAL A 120 -10.52 -15.24 -3.04
N LYS A 121 -10.37 -16.10 -4.04
CA LYS A 121 -10.97 -15.92 -5.37
C LYS A 121 -12.49 -15.70 -5.26
N GLY A 122 -12.99 -14.61 -5.83
CA GLY A 122 -14.39 -14.17 -5.80
C GLY A 122 -14.79 -13.38 -4.54
N GLY A 123 -13.89 -13.20 -3.58
CA GLY A 123 -14.10 -12.40 -2.38
C GLY A 123 -14.13 -10.90 -2.64
N LYS A 124 -14.45 -10.11 -1.62
CA LYS A 124 -14.51 -8.63 -1.71
C LYS A 124 -13.20 -8.01 -2.19
N ALA A 125 -12.04 -8.54 -1.79
CA ALA A 125 -10.75 -7.99 -2.18
C ALA A 125 -10.51 -8.09 -3.69
N GLU A 126 -10.80 -9.26 -4.29
CA GLU A 126 -10.67 -9.47 -5.73
C GLU A 126 -11.71 -8.67 -6.53
N LYS A 127 -12.94 -8.59 -6.02
CA LYS A 127 -14.01 -7.76 -6.62
C LYS A 127 -13.62 -6.29 -6.66
N PHE A 128 -13.03 -5.78 -5.58
CA PHE A 128 -12.55 -4.41 -5.54
C PHE A 128 -11.47 -4.13 -6.60
N ILE A 129 -10.48 -5.01 -6.77
CA ILE A 129 -9.51 -4.88 -7.87
C ILE A 129 -10.21 -4.81 -9.23
N SER A 130 -11.21 -5.67 -9.47
CA SER A 130 -11.97 -5.68 -10.73
C SER A 130 -12.75 -4.38 -10.97
N GLU A 131 -13.38 -3.83 -9.93
CA GLU A 131 -14.12 -2.56 -10.04
C GLU A 131 -13.18 -1.39 -10.33
N VAL A 132 -12.00 -1.35 -9.70
CA VAL A 132 -10.98 -0.32 -9.98
C VAL A 132 -10.45 -0.45 -11.41
N GLN A 133 -10.15 -1.67 -11.84
CA GLN A 133 -9.69 -1.96 -13.20
C GLN A 133 -10.71 -1.54 -14.26
N ASP A 134 -12.00 -1.82 -14.04
CA ASP A 134 -13.07 -1.42 -14.95
C ASP A 134 -13.22 0.11 -15.02
N LEU A 135 -13.20 0.79 -13.87
CA LEU A 135 -13.23 2.26 -13.83
C LEU A 135 -12.02 2.86 -14.58
N ASP A 136 -10.81 2.37 -14.34
CA ASP A 136 -9.59 2.85 -15.04
C ASP A 136 -9.72 2.70 -16.56
N GLN A 137 -10.17 1.53 -17.03
CA GLN A 137 -10.37 1.29 -18.45
C GLN A 137 -11.42 2.22 -19.06
N ARG A 138 -12.52 2.49 -18.37
CA ARG A 138 -13.57 3.43 -18.80
C ARG A 138 -13.06 4.87 -18.84
N LEU A 139 -12.35 5.31 -17.81
CA LEU A 139 -11.74 6.65 -17.76
C LEU A 139 -10.70 6.84 -18.88
N ARG A 140 -9.87 5.83 -19.18
CA ARG A 140 -8.92 5.88 -20.31
C ARG A 140 -9.59 5.95 -21.67
N LYS A 141 -10.81 5.39 -21.81
CA LYS A 141 -11.66 5.54 -22.99
C LYS A 141 -12.38 6.90 -23.04
N GLY A 142 -12.18 7.76 -22.04
CA GLY A 142 -12.75 9.10 -21.97
C GLY A 142 -14.17 9.16 -21.42
N GLU A 143 -14.65 8.09 -20.78
CA GLU A 143 -15.97 8.09 -20.14
C GLU A 143 -16.02 9.09 -18.98
N LYS A 144 -17.09 9.89 -18.93
CA LYS A 144 -17.28 10.96 -17.96
C LYS A 144 -18.76 11.08 -17.61
N GLY A 145 -19.06 11.70 -16.47
CA GLY A 145 -20.40 12.02 -16.03
C GLY A 145 -20.58 11.77 -14.55
N GLU A 146 -21.69 12.25 -14.00
CA GLU A 146 -21.99 12.18 -12.57
C GLU A 146 -21.96 10.73 -12.03
N GLY A 147 -22.38 9.75 -12.83
CA GLY A 147 -22.31 8.33 -12.47
C GLY A 147 -20.88 7.83 -12.25
N VAL A 148 -19.97 8.17 -13.18
CA VAL A 148 -18.54 7.82 -13.10
C VAL A 148 -17.88 8.51 -11.91
N GLU A 149 -18.20 9.78 -11.66
CA GLU A 149 -17.65 10.53 -10.52
C GLU A 149 -18.11 9.97 -9.17
N LYS A 150 -19.38 9.58 -9.05
CA LYS A 150 -19.92 8.91 -7.85
C LYS A 150 -19.26 7.56 -7.61
N GLU A 151 -19.07 6.78 -8.67
CA GLU A 151 -18.39 5.49 -8.60
C GLU A 151 -16.92 5.65 -8.19
N GLN A 152 -16.20 6.59 -8.81
CA GLN A 152 -14.83 6.90 -8.45
C GLN A 152 -14.71 7.30 -6.97
N THR A 153 -15.61 8.16 -6.49
CA THR A 153 -15.65 8.57 -5.07
C THR A 153 -15.90 7.37 -4.15
N ARG A 154 -16.80 6.45 -4.52
CA ARG A 154 -17.05 5.21 -3.76
C ARG A 154 -15.79 4.35 -3.68
N LEU A 155 -15.12 4.13 -4.81
CA LEU A 155 -13.91 3.31 -4.88
C LEU A 155 -12.73 3.95 -4.16
N GLU A 156 -12.60 5.28 -4.18
CA GLU A 156 -11.64 6.03 -3.38
C GLU A 156 -11.88 5.81 -1.88
N ASN A 157 -13.13 5.90 -1.43
CA ASN A 157 -13.48 5.63 -0.03
C ASN A 157 -13.18 4.19 0.39
N GLU A 158 -13.42 3.22 -0.49
CA GLU A 158 -13.08 1.81 -0.24
C GLU A 158 -11.57 1.59 -0.17
N SER A 159 -10.80 2.26 -1.04
CA SER A 159 -9.33 2.27 -0.99
C SER A 159 -8.80 2.88 0.30
N LYS A 160 -9.41 4.00 0.74
CA LYS A 160 -9.10 4.62 2.04
C LYS A 160 -9.38 3.65 3.18
N ARG A 161 -10.51 2.94 3.16
CA ARG A 161 -10.87 1.95 4.19
C ARG A 161 -9.87 0.81 4.22
N GLU A 162 -9.44 0.29 3.07
CA GLU A 162 -8.37 -0.71 2.97
C GLU A 162 -7.06 -0.21 3.60
N LEU A 163 -6.60 0.98 3.22
CA LEU A 163 -5.38 1.59 3.77
C LEU A 163 -5.47 1.84 5.28
N LYS A 164 -6.63 2.28 5.78
CA LYS A 164 -6.86 2.39 7.23
C LYS A 164 -6.80 1.02 7.92
N GLY A 165 -7.39 0.00 7.31
CA GLY A 165 -7.39 -1.36 7.85
C GLY A 165 -5.98 -1.92 8.03
N ILE A 166 -5.11 -1.75 7.03
CA ILE A 166 -3.71 -2.22 7.13
C ILE A 166 -2.91 -1.42 8.15
N VAL A 167 -3.11 -0.09 8.24
CA VAL A 167 -2.49 0.72 9.29
C VAL A 167 -2.96 0.25 10.68
N ASP A 168 -4.26 0.08 10.87
CA ASP A 168 -4.84 -0.38 12.14
C ASP A 168 -4.33 -1.79 12.50
N TYR A 169 -4.23 -2.71 11.54
CA TYR A 169 -3.60 -4.02 11.74
C TYR A 169 -2.17 -3.87 12.22
N CYS A 170 -1.34 -3.12 11.49
CA CYS A 170 0.07 -2.92 11.82
C CYS A 170 0.28 -2.26 13.18
N LEU A 171 -0.57 -1.29 13.54
CA LEU A 171 -0.52 -0.63 14.85
C LEU A 171 -0.86 -1.60 15.99
N ASN A 172 -1.80 -2.52 15.78
CA ASN A 172 -2.18 -3.51 16.80
C ASN A 172 -1.15 -4.64 16.94
N THR A 173 -0.47 -5.03 15.86
CA THR A 173 0.50 -6.13 15.88
C THR A 173 1.91 -5.69 16.25
N MET A 174 2.32 -4.50 15.81
CA MET A 174 3.71 -4.02 15.92
C MET A 174 3.87 -2.75 16.76
N GLY A 175 2.76 -2.04 17.03
CA GLY A 175 2.76 -0.81 17.79
C GLY A 175 3.27 0.41 17.01
N ARG A 176 3.41 1.54 17.73
CA ARG A 176 3.91 2.84 17.22
C ARG A 176 5.37 3.10 17.60
N GLY A 177 6.06 2.10 18.14
CA GLY A 177 7.40 2.25 18.71
C GLY A 177 8.47 2.46 17.65
N VAL A 178 9.60 3.06 18.06
CA VAL A 178 10.77 3.20 17.20
C VAL A 178 11.36 1.82 16.91
N TRP A 179 11.46 1.51 15.62
CA TRP A 179 12.19 0.36 15.14
C TRP A 179 13.63 0.77 14.83
N GLN A 180 14.53 0.47 15.78
CA GLN A 180 15.94 0.84 15.64
C GLN A 180 16.66 0.01 14.57
N ASP A 181 16.27 -1.25 14.42
CA ASP A 181 16.77 -2.18 13.43
C ASP A 181 15.60 -2.82 12.67
N ALA A 182 15.40 -2.38 11.42
CA ALA A 182 14.34 -2.87 10.56
C ALA A 182 14.68 -4.17 9.81
N ARG A 183 15.91 -4.69 9.96
CA ARG A 183 16.34 -5.91 9.22
C ARG A 183 15.46 -7.12 9.51
N GLY A 184 14.88 -7.19 10.71
CA GLY A 184 13.94 -8.26 11.08
C GLY A 184 12.62 -8.25 10.32
N ALA A 185 12.20 -7.11 9.74
CA ALA A 185 11.04 -7.05 8.84
C ALA A 185 11.38 -7.43 7.40
N TYR A 186 12.65 -7.35 7.02
CA TYR A 186 13.04 -7.59 5.63
C TYR A 186 13.15 -9.07 5.37
N VAL A 187 12.19 -9.58 4.60
CA VAL A 187 12.13 -10.96 4.14
C VAL A 187 12.06 -10.91 2.62
N GLU A 188 13.23 -10.73 2.02
CA GLU A 188 13.39 -10.71 0.57
C GLU A 188 13.29 -12.11 0.00
N SER A 189 12.65 -12.22 -1.17
CA SER A 189 12.62 -13.46 -1.94
C SER A 189 14.04 -13.91 -2.31
N SER A 190 14.25 -15.22 -2.48
CA SER A 190 15.54 -15.79 -2.90
C SER A 190 16.12 -15.08 -4.14
N GLU A 191 17.45 -15.10 -4.34
CA GLU A 191 18.12 -14.39 -5.45
C GLU A 191 17.53 -14.68 -6.84
N LYS A 192 17.00 -15.89 -7.02
CA LYS A 192 16.33 -16.32 -8.25
C LYS A 192 15.04 -15.53 -8.53
N ILE A 193 14.29 -15.17 -7.48
CA ILE A 193 13.05 -14.37 -7.56
C ILE A 193 13.40 -12.88 -7.68
N LYS A 194 14.48 -12.41 -7.05
CA LYS A 194 14.97 -11.02 -7.20
C LYS A 194 15.22 -10.63 -8.65
N LYS A 195 15.80 -11.56 -9.45
CA LYS A 195 16.09 -11.33 -10.86
C LYS A 195 14.82 -11.14 -11.69
N MET A 196 13.76 -11.89 -11.37
CA MET A 196 12.45 -11.78 -12.05
C MET A 196 11.72 -10.48 -11.67
N GLY A 197 11.76 -10.05 -10.40
CA GLY A 197 11.15 -8.79 -9.96
C GLY A 197 11.90 -7.54 -10.47
N GLN A 198 13.22 -7.61 -10.64
CA GLN A 198 14.00 -6.56 -11.32
C GLN A 198 13.62 -6.43 -12.80
N ASP A 199 13.38 -7.53 -13.49
CA ASP A 199 12.96 -7.51 -14.90
C ASP A 199 11.53 -6.97 -15.08
N GLN A 200 10.67 -7.06 -14.07
CA GLN A 200 9.33 -6.45 -14.09
C GLN A 200 9.32 -4.96 -13.72
N THR A 201 10.34 -4.49 -12.99
CA THR A 201 10.49 -3.07 -12.63
C THR A 201 11.36 -2.27 -13.62
N THR A 202 12.29 -2.92 -14.32
CA THR A 202 13.29 -2.28 -15.21
C THR A 202 13.64 -3.07 -16.49
N GLY A 203 13.15 -4.30 -16.63
CA GLY A 203 13.43 -5.16 -17.78
C GLY A 203 12.50 -4.89 -18.98
N PRO A 204 12.75 -5.55 -20.12
CA PRO A 204 12.11 -5.24 -21.40
C PRO A 204 10.60 -5.50 -21.48
N GLY A 205 9.99 -6.04 -20.41
CA GLY A 205 8.54 -6.19 -20.24
C GLY A 205 7.88 -5.16 -19.32
N GLY A 206 8.67 -4.36 -18.58
CA GLY A 206 8.20 -3.22 -17.81
C GLY A 206 8.08 -1.99 -18.73
N MET A 207 6.89 -1.41 -18.80
CA MET A 207 6.60 -0.31 -19.71
C MET A 207 7.33 0.98 -19.30
N ARG A 208 8.61 1.13 -19.67
CA ARG A 208 9.34 2.40 -19.81
C ARG A 208 10.49 2.22 -20.80
N LYS A 209 10.29 2.67 -22.04
CA LYS A 209 11.40 3.11 -22.89
C LYS A 209 11.60 4.60 -22.60
N PHE A 210 12.83 4.99 -22.25
CA PHE A 210 13.26 6.39 -22.21
C PHE A 210 13.21 6.99 -23.61
#